data_AF-A0A507WAK4-F1
#
_entry.id   AF-A0A507WAK4-F1
#
_cell.length_a   1.000
_cell.length_b   1.000
_cell.length_c   1.000
_cell.angle_alpha   90.00
_cell.angle_beta   90.00
_cell.angle_gamma   90.00
#
_symmetry.space_group_name_H-M   'P 1'
#
loop_
_entity.id
_entity.type
_entity.pdbx_description
1 polymer ?
#
loop_
_entity_poly.entity_id
_entity_poly.type
_entity_poly.pdbx_seq_one_letter_code
_entity_poly.pdbx_strand_id
1 'polypeptide(L)'
;MAVKKKSPDLVKATQVPVATWPRAVVVKNDTPFRFTEKVKSVILTAHSEQTVMVSESELMRIKHNFMQLNLLNNWNDGLTVIDSVGEENGDV
;
A
#
# COMPACT_ATOMS: atom_id res chain seq x y z
N MET A 1 4.04 44.29 -33.42
CA MET A 1 4.70 43.21 -32.66
C MET A 1 3.62 42.21 -32.25
N ALA A 2 3.63 41.00 -32.81
CA ALA A 2 2.62 39.98 -32.53
C ALA A 2 3.22 38.92 -31.59
N VAL A 3 2.79 38.91 -30.34
CA VAL A 3 3.20 37.92 -29.34
C VAL A 3 2.54 36.58 -29.66
N LYS A 4 3.34 35.66 -30.19
CA LYS A 4 3.01 34.27 -30.46
C LYS A 4 2.79 33.55 -29.13
N LYS A 5 1.53 33.31 -28.76
CA LYS A 5 1.17 32.49 -27.59
C LYS A 5 1.65 31.06 -27.85
N LYS A 6 2.70 30.64 -27.14
CA LYS A 6 3.10 29.23 -27.04
C LYS A 6 2.02 28.48 -26.27
N SER A 7 1.40 27.51 -26.92
CA SER A 7 0.57 26.49 -26.27
C SER A 7 1.42 25.76 -25.24
N PRO A 8 0.94 25.52 -24.01
CA PRO A 8 1.65 24.63 -23.10
C PRO A 8 1.57 23.22 -23.68
N ASP A 9 2.74 22.61 -23.87
CA ASP A 9 2.89 21.18 -24.10
C ASP A 9 2.01 20.43 -23.10
N LEU A 10 1.02 19.71 -23.62
CA LEU A 10 0.28 18.68 -22.87
C LEU A 10 1.31 17.62 -22.50
N VAL A 11 1.92 17.80 -21.33
CA VAL A 11 2.67 16.76 -20.62
C VAL A 11 1.73 15.57 -20.60
N LYS A 12 2.09 14.56 -21.40
CA LYS A 12 1.45 13.26 -21.43
C LYS A 12 1.42 12.80 -19.99
N ALA A 13 0.27 12.97 -19.33
CA ALA A 13 0.03 12.43 -18.01
C ALA A 13 0.33 10.94 -18.16
N THR A 14 1.46 10.50 -17.60
CA THR A 14 1.74 9.11 -17.39
C THR A 14 0.56 8.63 -16.55
N GLN A 15 -0.42 8.03 -17.21
CA GLN A 15 -1.55 7.43 -16.54
C GLN A 15 -0.94 6.32 -15.69
N VAL A 16 -0.70 6.63 -14.42
CA VAL A 16 -0.47 5.62 -13.40
C VAL A 16 -1.61 4.63 -13.61
N PRO A 17 -1.32 3.35 -13.94
CA PRO A 17 -2.35 2.40 -14.32
C PRO A 17 -3.42 2.41 -13.24
N VAL A 18 -4.60 2.92 -13.60
CA VAL A 18 -5.72 3.07 -12.68
C VAL A 18 -5.92 1.73 -12.03
N ALA A 19 -5.85 1.75 -10.71
CA ALA A 19 -5.83 0.56 -9.93
C ALA A 19 -7.09 -0.26 -10.11
N THR A 20 -7.01 -1.32 -10.91
CA THR A 20 -8.12 -2.28 -11.02
C THR A 20 -8.19 -3.06 -9.72
N TRP A 21 -9.19 -2.72 -8.92
CA TRP A 21 -9.57 -3.44 -7.71
C TRP A 21 -10.45 -4.65 -8.07
N PRO A 22 -10.40 -5.77 -7.32
CA PRO A 22 -9.51 -6.06 -6.18
C PRO A 22 -8.07 -6.37 -6.60
N ARG A 23 -7.11 -6.12 -5.69
CA ARG A 23 -5.67 -6.25 -5.93
C ARG A 23 -4.99 -7.22 -4.98
N ALA A 24 -3.97 -7.90 -5.48
CA ALA A 24 -3.08 -8.72 -4.67
C ALA A 24 -2.09 -7.83 -3.91
N VAL A 25 -2.18 -7.84 -2.58
CA VAL A 25 -1.23 -7.18 -1.69
C VAL A 25 -0.54 -8.23 -0.84
N VAL A 26 0.73 -8.00 -0.51
CA VAL A 26 1.49 -8.85 0.39
C VAL A 26 1.37 -8.27 1.78
N VAL A 27 0.82 -9.04 2.70
CA VAL A 27 0.70 -8.69 4.11
C VAL A 27 1.77 -9.47 4.85
N LYS A 28 2.65 -8.76 5.56
CA LYS A 28 3.82 -9.34 6.22
C LYS A 28 3.77 -9.06 7.71
N ASN A 29 4.21 -10.06 8.47
CA ASN A 29 4.37 -10.00 9.90
C ASN A 29 5.79 -10.44 10.25
N ASP A 30 6.65 -9.46 10.51
CA ASP A 30 8.04 -9.63 10.91
C ASP A 30 8.22 -9.77 12.43
N THR A 31 7.12 -9.80 13.18
CA THR A 31 7.15 -9.94 14.63
C THR A 31 7.14 -11.41 15.07
N PRO A 32 7.54 -11.71 16.32
CA PRO A 32 7.44 -13.06 16.88
C PRO A 32 6.00 -13.43 17.30
N PHE A 33 5.03 -12.55 17.11
CA PHE A 33 3.65 -12.75 17.56
C PHE A 33 2.74 -13.19 16.41
N ARG A 34 1.68 -13.91 16.75
CA ARG A 34 0.63 -14.28 15.81
C ARG A 34 -0.48 -13.22 15.81
N PHE A 35 -0.82 -12.72 14.63
CA PHE A 35 -1.93 -11.77 14.45
C PHE A 35 -3.08 -12.39 13.68
N THR A 36 -4.29 -11.96 14.02
CA THR A 36 -5.48 -12.27 13.24
C THR A 36 -6.04 -10.95 12.73
N GLU A 37 -5.85 -10.68 11.44
CA GLU A 37 -6.38 -9.49 10.78
C GLU A 37 -7.86 -9.71 10.47
N LYS A 38 -8.73 -8.98 11.17
CA LYS A 38 -10.18 -9.18 11.10
C LYS A 38 -10.78 -8.74 9.78
N VAL A 39 -10.15 -7.82 9.05
CA VAL A 39 -10.68 -7.31 7.78
C VAL A 39 -10.82 -8.41 6.73
N LYS A 40 -9.85 -9.34 6.65
CA LYS A 40 -9.89 -10.50 5.76
C LYS A 40 -9.97 -11.86 6.48
N SER A 41 -10.07 -11.85 7.81
CA SER A 41 -9.92 -13.05 8.65
C SER A 41 -8.64 -13.81 8.35
N VAL A 42 -7.57 -13.06 8.10
CA VAL A 42 -6.25 -13.59 7.74
C VAL A 42 -5.46 -13.82 9.02
N ILE A 43 -4.87 -15.00 9.15
CA ILE A 43 -4.00 -15.32 10.28
C ILE A 43 -2.56 -15.14 9.82
N LEU A 44 -1.91 -14.12 10.33
CA LEU A 44 -0.49 -13.90 10.13
C LEU A 44 0.28 -14.59 11.24
N THR A 45 0.95 -15.68 10.88
CA THR A 45 1.90 -16.35 11.76
C THR A 45 3.13 -15.47 12.02
N ALA A 46 3.90 -15.77 13.06
CA ALA A 46 5.14 -15.08 13.33
C ALA A 46 6.11 -15.22 12.15
N HIS A 47 6.82 -14.14 11.79
CA HIS A 47 7.79 -14.10 10.70
C HIS A 47 7.24 -14.69 9.39
N SER A 48 6.04 -14.30 8.99
CA SER A 48 5.38 -14.81 7.79
C SER A 48 4.85 -13.71 6.91
N GLU A 49 4.67 -14.05 5.64
CA GLU A 49 4.05 -13.22 4.64
C GLU A 49 2.93 -13.97 3.95
N GLN A 50 1.90 -13.25 3.55
CA GLN A 50 0.77 -13.81 2.84
C GLN A 50 0.24 -12.82 1.80
N THR A 51 0.07 -13.31 0.57
CA THR A 51 -0.58 -12.55 -0.49
C THR A 51 -2.09 -12.69 -0.38
N VAL A 52 -2.81 -11.57 -0.34
CA VAL A 52 -4.27 -11.53 -0.23
C VAL A 52 -4.88 -10.56 -1.22
N MET A 53 -6.03 -10.94 -1.78
CA MET A 53 -6.80 -10.07 -2.68
C MET A 53 -7.66 -9.12 -1.85
N VAL A 54 -7.39 -7.82 -1.91
CA VAL A 54 -8.09 -6.79 -1.16
C VAL A 54 -8.72 -5.76 -2.10
N SER A 55 -9.84 -5.19 -1.68
CA SER A 55 -10.40 -3.96 -2.21
C SER A 55 -9.68 -2.73 -1.64
N GLU A 56 -9.92 -1.56 -2.22
CA GLU A 56 -9.31 -0.31 -1.79
C GLU A 56 -9.55 0.02 -0.32
N SER A 57 -10.81 -0.10 0.10
CA SER A 57 -11.23 0.19 1.47
C SER A 57 -10.64 -0.80 2.47
N GLU A 58 -10.48 -2.07 2.08
CA GLU A 58 -9.82 -3.08 2.89
C GLU A 58 -8.32 -2.76 3.04
N LEU A 59 -7.63 -2.39 1.95
CA LEU A 59 -6.22 -2.00 2.02
C LEU A 59 -5.98 -0.84 2.97
N MET A 60 -6.78 0.24 2.86
CA MET A 60 -6.64 1.40 3.73
C MET A 60 -6.88 1.03 5.20
N ARG A 61 -7.85 0.17 5.49
CA ARG A 61 -8.14 -0.30 6.85
C ARG A 61 -7.01 -1.16 7.41
N ILE A 62 -6.46 -2.09 6.62
CA ILE A 62 -5.34 -2.93 7.06
C ILE A 62 -4.11 -2.06 7.33
N LYS A 63 -3.76 -1.15 6.41
CA LYS A 63 -2.64 -0.20 6.61
C LYS A 63 -2.81 0.62 7.89
N HIS A 64 -4.01 1.17 8.11
CA HIS A 64 -4.30 1.95 9.32
C HIS A 64 -4.18 1.11 10.60
N ASN A 65 -4.74 -0.11 10.61
CA ASN A 65 -4.65 -1.02 11.76
C ASN A 65 -3.20 -1.38 12.07
N PHE A 66 -2.41 -1.72 11.04
CA PHE A 66 -1.02 -2.11 11.19
C PHE A 66 -0.16 -0.95 11.70
N MET A 67 -0.36 0.25 11.17
CA MET A 67 0.30 1.46 11.66
C MET A 67 -0.01 1.69 13.15
N GLN A 68 -1.27 1.59 13.56
CA GLN A 68 -1.66 1.73 14.96
C GLN A 68 -1.03 0.64 15.85
N LEU A 69 -1.03 -0.61 15.41
CA LEU A 69 -0.43 -1.72 16.16
C LEU A 69 1.09 -1.57 16.29
N ASN A 70 1.77 -1.16 15.22
CA ASN A 70 3.20 -0.89 15.25
C ASN A 70 3.52 0.25 16.24
N LEU A 71 2.76 1.35 16.21
CA LEU A 71 2.92 2.46 17.16
C LEU A 71 2.67 2.04 18.60
N LEU A 72 1.60 1.28 18.87
CA LEU A 72 1.26 0.82 20.22
C LEU A 72 2.32 -0.11 20.82
N ASN A 73 3.00 -0.89 19.98
CA ASN A 73 4.01 -1.86 20.42
C ASN A 73 5.45 -1.38 20.20
N ASN A 74 5.66 -0.13 19.75
CA ASN A 74 6.97 0.41 19.36
C ASN A 74 7.73 -0.47 18.36
N TRP A 75 7.04 -1.08 17.40
CA TRP A 75 7.69 -1.82 16.32
C TRP A 75 8.03 -0.90 15.16
N ASN A 76 9.29 -0.97 14.70
CA ASN A 76 9.65 -0.47 13.38
C ASN A 76 9.25 -1.53 12.36
N ASP A 77 8.19 -1.26 11.61
CA ASP A 77 7.74 -2.08 10.48
C ASP A 77 7.46 -3.56 10.82
N GLY A 78 6.99 -3.83 12.04
CA GLY A 78 6.67 -5.19 12.47
C GLY A 78 5.53 -5.82 11.68
N LEU A 79 4.48 -5.04 11.41
CA LEU A 79 3.39 -5.40 10.51
C LEU A 79 3.41 -4.48 9.30
N THR A 80 3.53 -5.04 8.10
CA THR A 80 3.64 -4.27 6.85
C THR A 80 2.67 -4.79 5.78
N VAL A 81 2.25 -3.88 4.90
CA VAL A 81 1.44 -4.22 3.73
C VAL A 81 2.09 -3.62 2.50
N ILE A 82 2.55 -4.48 1.61
CA ILE A 82 3.23 -4.14 0.37
C ILE A 82 2.20 -4.26 -0.76
N ASP A 83 1.95 -3.17 -1.47
CA ASP A 83 1.14 -3.19 -2.68
C ASP A 83 2.05 -3.57 -3.87
N SER A 84 1.67 -4.61 -4.60
CA SER A 84 2.43 -5.16 -5.73
C SER A 84 2.54 -4.19 -6.90
N VAL A 85 1.82 -3.06 -6.89
CA VAL A 85 1.79 -2.08 -7.99
C VAL A 85 2.88 -1.01 -7.91
N GLY A 86 3.90 -1.21 -7.08
CA GLY A 86 5.18 -0.54 -7.23
C GLY A 86 5.60 0.21 -5.99
N GLU A 87 6.78 -0.16 -5.51
CA GLU A 87 7.70 0.81 -4.97
C GLU A 87 7.92 1.92 -6.02
N GLU A 88 7.39 3.10 -5.74
CA GLU A 88 8.14 4.35 -5.95
C GLU A 88 7.66 5.34 -4.88
N ASN A 89 8.06 5.07 -3.62
CA ASN A 89 8.39 6.16 -2.71
C ASN A 89 9.82 6.59 -3.07
N GLY A 90 9.94 7.25 -4.22
CA GLY A 90 11.17 7.82 -4.75
C GLY A 90 10.79 8.99 -5.64
N ASP A 91 11.18 10.19 -5.20
CA ASP A 91 11.09 11.47 -5.92
C ASP A 91 9.69 11.98 -6.33
N VAL A 92 9.09 12.88 -5.54
CA VAL A 92 9.28 14.35 -5.59
C VAL A 92 8.61 15.07 -4.43
#